data_AF-A0A7R9XEN0-F1
#
_entry.id   AF-A0A7R9XEN0-F1
#
_cell.length_a   1.000
_cell.length_b   1.000
_cell.length_c   1.000
_cell.angle_alpha   90.00
_cell.angle_beta   90.00
_cell.angle_gamma   90.00
#
_symmetry.space_group_name_H-M   'P 1'
#
loop_
_entity.id
_entity.type
_entity.pdbx_description
1 polymer ?
#
loop_
_entity_poly.entity_id
_entity_poly.type
_entity_poly.pdbx_seq_one_letter_code
_entity_poly.pdbx_strand_id
1 'polypeptide(L)' 'GICPQTWDGWQCWDATHRGTTISTACPQYIYFLTHPPTCERYATKQCGDDGTWFKTANETEWSNYTT' A
#
# COMPACT_ATOMS: atom_id res chain seq x y z
N GLY A 1 -16.66 1.32 -8.81
CA GLY A 1 -15.93 2.08 -7.78
C GLY A 1 -14.47 1.88 -8.04
N ILE A 2 -13.68 2.93 -7.91
CA ILE A 2 -12.22 2.93 -8.08
C ILE A 2 -11.65 3.64 -6.85
N CYS A 3 -10.62 3.08 -6.24
CA CYS A 3 -9.81 3.80 -5.27
C CYS A 3 -8.89 4.77 -6.03
N PRO A 4 -8.89 6.07 -5.68
CA PRO A 4 -8.11 7.07 -6.39
C PRO A 4 -6.61 6.82 -6.22
N GLN A 5 -5.80 7.32 -7.15
CA GLN A 5 -4.35 7.35 -6.96
C GLN A 5 -3.99 8.07 -5.65
N THR A 6 -2.97 7.59 -4.95
CA THR A 6 -2.57 8.12 -3.64
C THR A 6 -1.07 7.96 -3.40
N TRP A 7 -0.56 8.68 -2.41
CA TRP A 7 0.82 8.59 -1.95
C TRP A 7 0.82 8.36 -0.44
N ASP A 8 1.46 7.29 0.00
CA ASP A 8 1.42 6.84 1.39
C ASP A 8 2.65 7.27 2.22
N GLY A 9 3.47 8.16 1.66
CA GLY A 9 4.75 8.58 2.24
C GLY A 9 5.95 7.80 1.71
N TRP A 10 5.75 6.63 1.11
CA TRP A 10 6.83 5.79 0.59
C TRP A 10 6.79 5.63 -0.91
N GLN A 11 5.62 5.39 -1.51
CA GLN A 11 5.48 5.26 -2.95
C GLN A 11 4.10 5.72 -3.44
N CYS A 12 4.01 5.93 -4.76
CA CYS A 12 2.75 6.21 -5.43
C CYS A 12 1.98 4.90 -5.65
N TRP A 13 0.67 4.96 -5.46
CA TRP A 13 -0.25 3.88 -5.75
C TRP A 13 -1.22 4.33 -6.84
N ASP A 14 -1.31 3.55 -7.91
CA ASP A 14 -2.18 3.86 -9.04
C ASP A 14 -3.67 3.69 -8.69
N ALA A 15 -4.52 4.36 -9.46
CA ALA A 15 -5.96 4.20 -9.35
C ALA A 15 -6.35 2.74 -9.59
N THR A 16 -7.13 2.17 -8.66
CA THR A 16 -7.32 0.72 -8.56
C THR A 16 -8.79 0.35 -8.48
N HIS A 17 -9.20 -0.70 -9.17
CA HIS A 17 -10.60 -1.16 -9.13
C HIS A 17 -11.00 -1.64 -7.73
N ARG A 18 -12.23 -1.33 -7.31
CA ARG A 18 -12.80 -1.84 -6.05
C ARG A 18 -12.68 -3.37 -5.93
N GLY A 19 -12.47 -3.85 -4.71
CA GLY A 19 -12.36 -5.28 -4.42
C GLY A 19 -11.07 -5.93 -4.89
N THR A 20 -10.04 -5.13 -5.22
CA THR A 20 -8.74 -5.65 -5.67
C THR A 20 -7.63 -5.28 -4.72
N THR A 21 -6.65 -6.17 -4.60
CA THR A 21 -5.38 -5.92 -3.91
C THR A 21 -4.31 -5.75 -4.98
N ILE A 22 -3.65 -4.60 -4.98
CA ILE A 22 -2.54 -4.33 -5.88
C ILE A 22 -1.21 -4.55 -5.18
N SER A 23 -0.22 -4.96 -5.97
CA SER A 23 1.17 -5.14 -5.54
C SER A 23 2.10 -4.30 -6.39
N THR A 24 3.13 -3.73 -5.76
CA THR A 24 4.16 -2.92 -6.42
C THR A 24 5.51 -3.22 -5.80
N ALA A 25 6.58 -3.11 -6.59
CA ALA A 25 7.93 -3.39 -6.12
C ALA A 25 8.32 -2.41 -5.02
N CYS A 26 8.95 -2.92 -3.96
CA CYS A 26 9.38 -2.05 -2.88
C CYS A 26 10.51 -1.10 -3.31
N PRO A 27 10.40 0.20 -3.01
CA PRO A 27 11.49 1.14 -3.26
C PRO A 27 12.76 0.75 -2.52
N GLN A 28 13.92 0.92 -3.16
CA GLN A 28 15.23 0.54 -2.59
C GLN A 28 15.60 1.33 -1.32
N TYR A 29 14.94 2.46 -1.06
CA TYR A 29 15.23 3.37 0.05
C TYR A 29 14.37 3.13 1.31
N ILE A 30 13.56 2.07 1.36
CA ILE A 30 12.72 1.75 2.52
C ILE A 30 13.54 1.01 3.60
N TYR A 31 13.56 1.50 4.85
CA TYR A 31 14.37 0.92 5.95
C TYR A 31 13.78 1.07 7.38
N PHE A 32 12.45 1.02 7.54
CA PHE A 32 11.74 1.41 8.78
C PHE A 32 11.82 0.41 9.98
N LEU A 33 12.45 -0.76 9.84
CA LEU A 33 12.55 -1.82 10.87
C LEU A 33 14.00 -2.28 11.10
N THR A 34 14.90 -1.37 11.50
CA THR A 34 16.26 -1.59 12.06
C THR A 34 17.26 -2.49 11.28
N HIS A 35 16.85 -3.27 10.28
CA HIS A 35 17.64 -4.20 9.48
C HIS A 35 17.11 -4.21 8.03
N PRO A 36 17.95 -3.88 7.03
CA PRO A 36 17.60 -4.03 5.63
C PRO A 36 17.65 -5.49 5.15
N PRO A 37 16.80 -5.89 4.17
CA PRO A 37 15.67 -5.15 3.60
C PRO A 37 14.42 -5.34 4.47
N THR A 38 13.67 -4.27 4.73
CA THR A 38 12.43 -4.36 5.53
C THR A 38 11.22 -4.78 4.69
N CYS A 39 11.34 -4.65 3.36
CA CYS A 39 10.45 -5.21 2.35
C CYS A 39 11.32 -5.81 1.25
N GLU A 40 11.28 -7.13 1.07
CA GLU A 40 12.25 -7.82 0.21
C GLU A 40 11.83 -7.87 -1.26
N ARG A 41 10.53 -7.75 -1.57
CA ARG A 41 10.03 -7.86 -2.95
C ARG A 41 8.91 -6.88 -3.29
N TYR A 42 7.76 -6.98 -2.64
CA TYR A 42 6.57 -6.23 -3.04
C TYR A 42 5.84 -5.67 -1.82
N ALA A 43 5.33 -4.45 -1.96
CA ALA A 43 4.32 -3.91 -1.06
C ALA A 43 2.94 -4.21 -1.64
N THR A 44 1.94 -4.32 -0.76
CA THR A 44 0.54 -4.50 -1.19
C THR A 44 -0.39 -3.46 -0.60
N LYS A 45 -1.45 -3.14 -1.32
CA LYS A 45 -2.51 -2.23 -0.88
C LYS A 45 -3.86 -2.72 -1.36
N GLN A 46 -4.84 -2.69 -0.47
CA GLN A 46 -6.18 -3.19 -0.76
C GLN A 46 -7.16 -2.06 -1.02
N CYS A 47 -7.85 -2.15 -2.15
CA CYS A 47 -8.98 -1.31 -2.49
C CYS A 47 -10.29 -2.01 -2.09
N GLY A 48 -11.06 -1.41 -1.19
CA GLY A 48 -12.33 -1.94 -0.71
C GLY A 48 -13.42 -1.94 -1.78
N ASP A 49 -14.51 -2.69 -1.55
CA ASP A 49 -15.65 -2.79 -2.47
C ASP A 49 -16.45 -1.47 -2.60
N ASP A 50 -16.33 -0.62 -1.59
CA ASP A 50 -16.87 0.74 -1.57
C ASP A 50 -16.06 1.72 -2.44
N GLY A 51 -14.89 1.29 -2.95
CA GLY A 51 -13.97 2.13 -3.71
C GLY A 51 -13.14 3.05 -2.82
N THR A 52 -12.95 2.70 -1.54
CA THR A 52 -12.00 3.40 -0.66
C THR A 52 -10.82 2.50 -0.32
N TRP A 53 -9.66 3.11 -0.13
CA TRP A 53 -8.47 2.38 0.32
C TRP A 53 -8.69 1.80 1.71
N PHE A 54 -8.15 0.62 1.96
CA PHE A 54 -8.18 0.02 3.29
C PHE A 54 -7.59 0.98 4.34
N LYS A 55 -8.33 1.12 5.44
CA LYS A 55 -7.95 1.94 6.58
C LYS A 55 -7.80 1.06 7.81
N THR A 56 -6.85 1.42 8.67
CA THR A 56 -6.71 0.82 10.00
C THR A 56 -7.88 1.22 10.90
N ALA A 57 -7.94 0.63 12.11
CA ALA A 57 -8.90 1.03 13.13
C ALA A 57 -8.82 2.52 13.53
N ASN A 58 -7.69 3.18 13.25
CA ASN A 58 -7.49 4.62 13.48
C ASN A 58 -7.87 5.47 12.26
N GLU A 59 -8.66 4.92 11.33
CA GLU A 59 -9.13 5.58 10.09
C GLU A 59 -8.03 6.09 9.15
N THR A 60 -6.79 5.67 9.38
CA THR A 60 -5.65 6.03 8.54
C THR A 60 -5.48 4.99 7.43
N GLU A 61 -5.32 5.47 6.21
CA GLU A 61 -5.02 4.65 5.05
C GLU A 61 -3.77 3.80 5.29
N TRP A 62 -3.77 2.54 4.83
CA TRP A 62 -2.69 1.61 5.12
C TRP A 62 -2.18 0.89 3.89
N SER A 63 -0.91 0.51 3.94
CA SER A 63 -0.18 -0.27 2.94
C SER A 63 0.66 -1.32 3.67
N ASN A 64 0.70 -2.53 3.13
CA ASN A 64 1.48 -3.63 3.67
C ASN A 64 2.89 -3.64 3.05
N TYR A 65 3.91 -3.49 3.88
CA TYR A 65 5.32 -3.60 3.45
C TYR A 65 6.07 -4.77 4.09
N THR A 66 5.38 -5.72 4.73
CA THR A 66 5.99 -6.89 5.37
C THR A 66 5.90 -8.14 4.49
N THR A 67 5.73 -7.99 3.18
CA THR A 67 5.44 -9.09 2.23
C THR A 67 6.69 -9.58 1.50
#